data_AF-A0A2G9MWV8-F1
#
_entry.id   AF-A0A2G9MWV8-F1
#
_cell.length_a   1.000
_cell.length_b   1.000
_cell.length_c   1.000
_cell.angle_alpha   90.00
_cell.angle_beta   90.00
_cell.angle_gamma   90.00
#
_symmetry.space_group_name_H-M   'P 1'
#
loop_
_entity.id
_entity.type
_entity.pdbx_description
1 polymer ?
#
loop_
_entity_poly.entity_id
_entity_poly.type
_entity_poly.pdbx_seq_one_letter_code
_entity_poly.pdbx_strand_id
1 'polypeptide(L)'
;ETLGYYENSITILSRKIDKKQAQKFVGKLIELLPKDQISKLIEEIEERTVDSRLHIRLDKQEFVNGNIVLSDRDAIKVKIYTPIYNKKDTVKIFSEIFQNAN
;
A
#
# COMPACT_ATOMS: atom_id res chain seq x y z
N GLU A 1 22.25 5.80 8.61
CA GLU A 1 21.87 7.00 7.85
C GLU A 1 22.30 6.80 6.40
N THR A 2 21.64 7.43 5.45
CA THR A 2 22.00 7.37 4.02
C THR A 2 21.82 8.73 3.38
N LEU A 3 22.30 8.94 2.16
CA LEU A 3 22.16 10.21 1.45
C LEU A 3 20.86 10.24 0.64
N GLY A 4 20.13 11.34 0.75
CA GLY A 4 18.94 11.61 -0.04
C GLY A 4 19.28 12.11 -1.44
N TYR A 5 18.24 12.43 -2.21
CA TYR A 5 18.37 12.89 -3.60
C TYR A 5 19.27 14.15 -3.76
N TYR A 6 19.28 15.02 -2.75
CA TYR A 6 20.09 16.23 -2.71
C TYR A 6 21.31 16.09 -1.77
N GLU A 7 21.82 14.88 -1.57
CA GLU A 7 22.96 14.57 -0.69
C GLU A 7 22.79 14.94 0.79
N ASN A 8 21.58 15.35 1.18
CA ASN A 8 21.21 15.54 2.57
C ASN A 8 21.14 14.18 3.29
N SER A 9 21.67 14.09 4.51
CA SER A 9 21.53 12.90 5.35
C SER A 9 20.06 12.62 5.65
N ILE A 10 19.61 11.39 5.38
CA ILE A 10 18.27 10.90 5.66
C ILE A 10 18.32 9.59 6.46
N THR A 11 17.25 9.34 7.20
CA THR A 11 17.03 8.09 7.92
C THR A 11 15.92 7.31 7.25
N ILE A 12 16.22 6.08 6.81
CA ILE A 12 15.22 5.16 6.27
C ILE A 12 14.63 4.33 7.40
N LEU A 13 13.34 4.55 7.68
CA LEU A 13 12.57 3.69 8.55
C LEU A 13 11.83 2.67 7.68
N SER A 14 12.07 1.39 7.94
CA SER A 14 11.38 0.31 7.23
C SER A 14 11.04 -0.81 8.20
N ARG A 15 9.88 -1.43 7.99
CA ARG A 15 9.44 -2.57 8.79
C ARG A 15 8.76 -3.58 7.89
N LYS A 16 9.16 -4.84 8.02
CA LYS A 16 8.45 -5.97 7.43
C LYS A 16 7.46 -6.51 8.47
N ILE A 17 6.22 -6.72 8.05
CA ILE A 17 5.18 -7.40 8.82
C ILE A 17 4.75 -8.64 8.06
N ASP A 18 4.44 -9.73 8.77
CA ASP A 18 4.07 -11.00 8.16
C ASP A 18 2.88 -11.66 8.88
N LYS A 19 2.35 -12.72 8.25
CA LYS A 19 1.30 -13.60 8.80
C LYS A 19 0.08 -12.80 9.30
N LYS A 20 -0.37 -13.09 10.53
CA LYS A 20 -1.55 -12.47 11.15
C LYS A 20 -1.40 -10.95 11.32
N GLN A 21 -0.19 -10.43 11.50
CA GLN A 21 0.01 -8.98 11.64
C GLN A 21 -0.17 -8.27 10.30
N ALA A 22 0.30 -8.86 9.20
CA ALA A 22 0.08 -8.33 7.86
C ALA A 22 -1.41 -8.30 7.50
N GLN A 23 -2.15 -9.38 7.79
CA GLN A 23 -3.60 -9.43 7.57
C GLN A 23 -4.35 -8.35 8.36
N LYS A 24 -4.04 -8.20 9.66
CA LYS A 24 -4.63 -7.15 10.51
C LYS A 24 -4.30 -5.74 10.01
N PHE A 25 -3.06 -5.53 9.57
CA PHE A 25 -2.64 -4.25 9.00
C PHE A 25 -3.41 -3.91 7.73
N VAL A 26 -3.53 -4.86 6.80
CA VAL A 26 -4.26 -4.66 5.55
C VAL A 26 -5.74 -4.42 5.81
N GLY A 27 -6.39 -5.18 6.71
CA GLY A 27 -7.78 -4.94 7.10
C GLY A 27 -7.98 -3.53 7.63
N LYS A 28 -7.18 -3.12 8.61
CA LYS A 28 -7.25 -1.76 9.18
C LYS A 28 -6.94 -0.66 8.16
N LEU A 29 -6.03 -0.90 7.22
CA LEU A 29 -5.70 0.05 6.16
C LEU A 29 -6.93 0.31 5.26
N ILE A 30 -7.65 -0.75 4.92
CA ILE A 30 -8.81 -0.68 4.03
C ILE A 30 -10.01 -0.05 4.75
N GLU A 31 -10.24 -0.40 6.01
CA GLU A 31 -11.28 0.22 6.85
C GLU A 31 -11.15 1.75 6.95
N LEU A 32 -9.91 2.26 6.95
CA LEU A 32 -9.62 3.69 7.08
C LEU A 32 -9.57 4.43 5.73
N LEU A 33 -9.51 3.71 4.61
CA LEU A 33 -9.44 4.32 3.29
C LEU A 33 -10.84 4.79 2.84
N PRO A 34 -10.97 6.03 2.33
CA PRO A 34 -12.21 6.48 1.69
C PRO A 34 -12.61 5.57 0.51
N LYS A 35 -13.92 5.37 0.31
CA LYS A 35 -14.43 4.46 -0.73
C LYS A 35 -13.99 4.83 -2.14
N ASP A 36 -13.88 6.12 -2.45
CA ASP A 36 -13.36 6.64 -3.72
C ASP A 36 -11.90 6.21 -3.95
N GLN A 37 -11.08 6.24 -2.89
CA GLN A 37 -9.69 5.80 -2.95
C GLN A 37 -9.59 4.28 -3.13
N ILE A 38 -10.49 3.50 -2.52
CA ILE A 38 -10.56 2.06 -2.72
C ILE A 38 -10.93 1.73 -4.17
N SER A 39 -11.95 2.38 -4.72
CA SER A 39 -12.33 2.21 -6.14
C SER A 39 -11.18 2.53 -7.08
N LYS A 40 -10.48 3.65 -6.84
CA LYS A 40 -9.28 4.01 -7.60
C LYS A 40 -8.17 2.96 -7.48
N LEU A 41 -7.91 2.44 -6.28
CA LEU A 41 -6.92 1.38 -6.10
C LEU A 41 -7.27 0.14 -6.91
N ILE A 42 -8.55 -0.26 -6.94
CA ILE A 42 -9.03 -1.43 -7.69
C ILE A 42 -8.79 -1.26 -9.19
N GLU A 43 -9.13 -0.09 -9.74
CA GLU A 43 -8.90 0.23 -11.16
C GLU A 43 -7.40 0.21 -11.52
N GLU A 44 -6.54 0.62 -10.59
CA GLU A 44 -5.10 0.73 -10.80
C GLU A 44 -4.31 -0.51 -10.30
N ILE A 45 -4.96 -1.62 -9.91
CA ILE A 45 -4.26 -2.81 -9.37
C ILE A 45 -3.19 -3.32 -10.33
N GLU A 46 -3.50 -3.41 -11.62
CA GLU A 46 -2.60 -3.98 -12.62
C GLU A 46 -1.34 -3.13 -12.78
N GLU A 47 -1.50 -1.81 -12.85
CA GLU A 47 -0.39 -0.86 -12.98
C GLU A 47 0.46 -0.74 -11.71
N ARG A 48 -0.18 -0.89 -10.54
CA ARG A 48 0.48 -0.80 -9.23
C ARG A 48 1.09 -2.12 -8.78
N THR A 49 0.83 -3.23 -9.46
CA THR A 49 1.38 -4.54 -9.08
C THR A 49 2.65 -4.86 -9.85
N VAL A 50 3.75 -5.00 -9.12
CA VAL A 50 5.04 -5.43 -9.67
C VAL A 50 5.54 -6.63 -8.88
N ASP A 51 5.89 -7.73 -9.56
CA ASP A 51 6.40 -8.96 -8.93
C ASP A 51 5.50 -9.50 -7.81
N SER A 52 4.18 -9.55 -8.06
CA SER A 52 3.15 -9.95 -7.09
C SER A 52 3.10 -9.09 -5.82
N ARG A 53 3.59 -7.85 -5.90
CA ARG A 53 3.51 -6.85 -4.83
C ARG A 53 2.69 -5.68 -5.29
N LEU A 54 1.60 -5.40 -4.58
CA LEU A 54 0.83 -4.18 -4.79
C LEU A 54 1.53 -3.02 -4.11
N HIS A 55 1.82 -1.97 -4.88
CA HIS A 55 2.51 -0.77 -4.41
C HIS A 55 1.51 0.34 -4.10
N ILE A 56 1.46 0.72 -2.83
CA ILE A 56 0.61 1.80 -2.32
C ILE A 56 1.52 2.89 -1.76
N ARG A 57 1.11 4.15 -1.92
CA ARG A 57 1.80 5.31 -1.39
C ARG A 57 0.79 6.14 -0.59
N LEU A 58 1.08 6.35 0.68
CA LEU A 58 0.24 7.10 1.60
C LEU A 58 0.85 8.47 1.87
N ASP A 59 0.04 9.51 1.90
CA ASP A 59 0.51 10.85 2.24
C ASP A 59 1.09 10.88 3.65
N LYS A 60 2.31 11.40 3.79
CA LYS A 60 3.02 11.42 5.06
C LYS A 60 2.44 12.41 6.05
N GLN A 61 1.96 13.57 5.60
CA GLN A 61 1.41 14.60 6.48
C GLN A 61 0.02 14.18 6.97
N GLU A 62 -0.83 13.69 6.07
CA GLU A 62 -2.14 13.16 6.42
C GLU A 62 -2.03 11.97 7.38
N PHE A 63 -1.06 11.08 7.16
CA PHE A 63 -0.82 9.96 8.07
C PHE A 63 -0.49 10.41 9.49
N VAL A 64 0.30 11.47 9.65
CA VAL A 64 0.61 12.06 10.97
C VAL A 64 -0.65 12.65 11.61
N ASN A 65 -1.55 13.23 10.80
CA ASN A 65 -2.85 13.74 11.25
C ASN A 65 -3.88 12.64 11.53
N GLY A 66 -3.55 11.36 11.27
CA GLY A 66 -4.43 10.21 11.49
C GLY A 66 -5.32 9.86 10.30
N ASN A 67 -5.15 10.53 9.16
CA ASN A 67 -5.90 10.28 7.93
C ASN A 67 -5.11 9.35 6.99
N ILE A 68 -5.81 8.44 6.31
CA ILE A 68 -5.21 7.56 5.30
C ILE A 68 -5.63 8.04 3.92
N VAL A 69 -4.71 8.68 3.21
CA VAL A 69 -4.93 9.25 1.87
C VAL A 69 -3.83 8.81 0.93
N LEU A 70 -4.17 8.49 -0.33
CA LEU A 70 -3.17 8.13 -1.34
C LEU A 70 -2.45 9.38 -1.84
N SER A 71 -1.14 9.28 -2.04
CA SER A 71 -0.34 10.40 -2.58
C SER A 71 0.84 9.89 -3.40
N ASP A 72 1.15 10.57 -4.50
CA ASP A 72 2.27 10.21 -5.36
C ASP A 72 3.58 10.88 -4.95
N ARG A 73 3.53 11.90 -4.08
CA ARG A 73 4.67 12.74 -3.65
C ARG A 73 4.90 12.61 -2.14
N ASP A 74 6.18 12.65 -1.73
CA ASP A 74 6.64 12.52 -0.33
C ASP A 74 5.80 11.57 0.55
N ALA A 75 5.70 10.32 0.09
CA ALA A 75 4.74 9.36 0.62
C ALA A 75 5.41 8.20 1.37
N ILE A 76 4.68 7.66 2.35
CA ILE A 76 4.99 6.40 3.01
C ILE A 76 4.68 5.26 2.03
N LYS A 77 5.71 4.47 1.70
CA LYS A 77 5.60 3.36 0.74
C LYS A 77 5.13 2.10 1.46
N VAL A 78 3.99 1.56 1.03
CA VAL A 78 3.45 0.28 1.49
C VAL A 78 3.52 -0.71 0.34
N LYS A 79 4.06 -1.91 0.59
CA LYS A 79 4.14 -2.99 -0.39
C LYS A 79 3.44 -4.22 0.18
N ILE A 80 2.33 -4.62 -0.43
CA ILE A 80 1.57 -5.80 -0.02
C ILE A 80 1.94 -6.96 -0.93
N TYR A 81 2.58 -7.99 -0.38
CA TYR A 81 2.95 -9.19 -1.14
C TYR A 81 1.90 -10.27 -0.97
N THR A 82 1.45 -10.83 -2.11
CA THR A 82 0.58 -12.00 -2.16
C THR A 82 1.16 -12.97 -3.19
N PRO A 83 1.26 -14.28 -2.92
CA PRO A 83 1.74 -15.25 -3.91
C PRO A 83 0.70 -15.44 -5.01
N ILE A 84 0.90 -14.80 -6.17
CA ILE A 84 0.01 -14.87 -7.33
C ILE A 84 0.77 -15.58 -8.46
N TYR A 85 0.32 -16.79 -8.80
CA TYR A 85 0.99 -17.63 -9.80
C TYR A 85 0.57 -17.32 -11.24
N ASN A 86 -0.62 -16.75 -11.42
CA ASN A 86 -1.17 -16.39 -12.72
C ASN A 86 -1.54 -14.90 -12.72
N LYS A 87 -0.92 -14.13 -13.63
CA LYS A 87 -1.11 -12.68 -13.71
C LYS A 87 -2.58 -12.28 -13.89
N LYS A 88 -3.38 -13.10 -14.57
CA LYS A 88 -4.82 -12.85 -14.79
C LYS A 88 -5.62 -12.81 -13.48
N ASP A 89 -5.14 -13.49 -12.45
CA ASP A 89 -5.81 -13.57 -11.15
C ASP A 89 -5.43 -12.40 -10.23
N THR A 90 -4.47 -11.55 -10.62
CA THR A 90 -3.96 -10.45 -9.79
C THR A 90 -5.06 -9.47 -9.40
N VAL A 91 -5.79 -8.94 -10.39
CA VAL A 91 -6.88 -7.98 -10.18
C VAL A 91 -7.95 -8.60 -9.30
N LYS A 92 -8.34 -9.85 -9.58
CA LYS A 92 -9.33 -10.58 -8.80
C LYS A 92 -8.91 -10.73 -7.33
N ILE A 93 -7.71 -11.26 -7.08
CA ILE A 93 -7.21 -11.53 -5.71
C ILE A 93 -7.10 -10.24 -4.89
N PHE A 94 -6.52 -9.16 -5.45
CA PHE A 94 -6.42 -7.90 -4.74
C PHE A 94 -7.77 -7.21 -4.56
N SER A 95 -8.68 -7.30 -5.54
CA SER A 95 -10.05 -6.79 -5.40
C SER A 95 -10.80 -7.50 -4.29
N GLU A 96 -10.66 -8.83 -4.18
CA GLU A 96 -11.23 -9.61 -3.08
C GLU A 96 -10.65 -9.17 -1.72
N ILE A 97 -9.35 -8.88 -1.64
CA ILE A 97 -8.73 -8.34 -0.41
C ILE A 97 -9.34 -6.99 -0.04
N PHE A 98 -9.56 -6.10 -1.02
CA PHE A 98 -10.17 -4.79 -0.81
C PHE A 98 -11.65 -4.84 -0.46
N GLN A 99 -12.39 -5.82 -0.98
CA GLN A 99 -13.82 -5.98 -0.76
C GLN A 99 -14.14 -6.72 0.55
N ASN A 100 -13.34 -7.72 0.94
CA ASN A 100 -13.59 -8.54 2.14
C ASN A 100 -13.23 -7.83 3.47
N ALA A 101 -12.66 -6.63 3.41
CA ALA A 101 -12.35 -5.83 4.59
C ALA A 101 -13.48 -4.85 4.98
N ASN A 102 -14.63 -4.88 4.29
CA ASN A 102 -15.85 -4.13 4.60
C ASN A 102 -16.99 -5.06 5.05
#